data_AF-A0A1Q3X2R6-F1
#
_entry.id   AF-A0A1Q3X2R6-F1
#
_cell.length_a   1.000
_cell.length_b   1.000
_cell.length_c   1.000
_cell.angle_alpha   90.00
_cell.angle_beta   90.00
_cell.angle_gamma   90.00
#
_symmetry.space_group_name_H-M   'P 1'
#
loop_
_entity.id
_entity.type
_entity.pdbx_description
1 polymer ?
#
loop_
_entity_poly.entity_id
_entity_poly.type
_entity_poly.pdbx_seq_one_letter_code
_entity_poly.pdbx_strand_id
1 'polypeptide(L)' 'MPKQKVREVAFEIATLGTQGIKPDGKYVLRTVPKKDFSGYHLLAYYYVSWAIAVPEMLKELHLPYDDEYAMAKTMYKLKR' A
#
# COMPACT_ATOMS: atom_id res chain seq x y z
N MET A 1 -12.47 2.94 -4.78
CA MET A 1 -11.86 4.22 -4.31
C MET A 1 -11.32 4.97 -5.53
N PRO A 2 -11.54 6.29 -5.67
CA PRO A 2 -11.01 7.06 -6.81
C PRO A 2 -9.48 7.06 -6.85
N LYS A 3 -8.88 7.11 -8.06
CA LYS A 3 -7.41 7.07 -8.24
C LYS A 3 -6.69 8.20 -7.49
N GLN A 4 -7.30 9.39 -7.41
CA GLN A 4 -6.77 10.53 -6.64
C GLN A 4 -6.63 10.21 -5.15
N LYS A 5 -7.65 9.58 -4.54
CA LYS A 5 -7.60 9.17 -3.14
C LYS A 5 -6.60 8.04 -2.90
N VAL A 6 -6.40 7.13 -3.87
CA VAL A 6 -5.34 6.11 -3.79
C VAL A 6 -3.96 6.75 -3.79
N ARG A 7 -3.77 7.80 -4.60
CA ARG A 7 -2.54 8.58 -4.62
C ARG A 7 -2.27 9.23 -3.26
N GLU A 8 -3.26 9.90 -2.67
CA GLU A 8 -3.12 10.51 -1.34
C GLU A 8 -2.68 9.50 -0.28
N VAL A 9 -3.29 8.31 -0.26
CA VAL A 9 -2.90 7.20 0.62
C VAL A 9 -1.44 6.79 0.38
N ALA A 10 -1.03 6.63 -0.88
CA ALA A 10 0.33 6.23 -1.24
C ALA A 10 1.39 7.22 -0.74
N PHE A 11 1.13 8.53 -0.87
CA PHE A 11 2.02 9.59 -0.40
C PHE A 11 2.02 9.72 1.13
N GLU A 12 0.87 9.55 1.78
CA GLU A 12 0.80 9.52 3.25
C GLU A 12 1.63 8.37 3.82
N ILE A 13 1.48 7.16 3.28
CA ILE A 13 2.28 6.01 3.71
C ILE A 13 3.75 6.18 3.36
N ALA A 14 4.10 6.77 2.21
CA ALA A 14 5.49 7.10 1.87
C ALA A 14 6.11 8.03 2.92
N THR A 15 5.37 9.06 3.33
CA THR A 15 5.79 10.03 4.35
C THR A 15 6.02 9.33 5.69
N LEU A 16 5.11 8.45 6.11
CA LEU A 16 5.29 7.63 7.30
C LEU A 16 6.48 6.66 7.17
N GLY A 17 6.70 6.11 5.97
CA GLY A 17 7.79 5.20 5.65
C GLY A 17 9.18 5.80 5.84
N THR A 18 9.32 7.12 5.65
CA THR A 18 10.60 7.83 5.90
C THR A 18 11.08 7.73 7.34
N GLN A 19 10.17 7.53 8.30
CA GLN A 19 10.50 7.36 9.73
C GLN A 19 10.72 5.90 10.11
N GLY A 20 10.59 4.98 9.15
CA GLY A 20 10.64 3.53 9.35
C GLY A 20 9.28 2.94 9.74
N ILE A 21 8.94 1.82 9.12
CA ILE A 21 7.74 1.03 9.44
C ILE A 21 8.17 -0.24 10.14
N LYS A 22 7.74 -0.40 11.40
CA LYS A 22 7.96 -1.59 12.21
C LYS A 22 6.82 -2.58 11.92
N PRO A 23 7.12 -3.87 11.67
CA PRO A 23 6.09 -4.86 11.36
C PRO A 23 5.04 -5.08 12.46
N ASP A 24 5.47 -4.96 13.72
CA ASP A 24 4.65 -5.02 14.94
C ASP A 24 4.01 -3.67 15.33
N GLY A 25 4.31 -2.61 14.56
CA GLY A 25 3.76 -1.28 14.77
C GLY A 25 2.27 -1.19 14.46
N LYS A 26 1.61 -0.23 15.10
CA LYS A 26 0.23 0.17 14.82
C LYS A 26 0.22 1.54 14.18
N TYR A 27 -0.50 1.66 13.07
CA TYR A 27 -0.52 2.86 12.24
C TYR A 27 -1.96 3.24 11.93
N VAL A 28 -2.21 4.55 11.90
CA VAL A 28 -3.48 5.13 11.48
C VAL A 28 -3.20 6.08 10.32
N LEU A 29 -4.05 6.02 9.30
CA LEU A 29 -3.98 6.90 8.13
C LEU A 29 -5.10 7.93 8.22
N ARG A 30 -4.76 9.21 8.01
CA ARG A 30 -5.75 10.30 7.93
C ARG A 30 -6.64 10.12 6.70
N THR A 31 -6.07 9.63 5.60
CA THR A 31 -6.80 9.36 4.35
C THR A 31 -7.75 8.16 4.42
N VAL A 32 -7.52 7.24 5.36
CA VAL A 32 -8.36 6.07 5.64
C VAL A 32 -8.78 6.07 7.13
N PRO A 33 -9.69 6.99 7.52
CA PRO A 33 -10.09 7.11 8.91
C PRO A 33 -10.83 5.85 9.39
N LYS A 34 -10.76 5.60 10.71
CA LYS A 34 -11.41 4.46 11.40
C LYS A 34 -10.85 3.07 11.06
N LYS A 35 -9.61 3.00 10.57
CA LYS A 35 -8.92 1.74 10.37
C LYS A 35 -7.54 1.77 11.00
N ASP A 36 -7.29 0.79 11.86
CA ASP A 36 -5.96 0.51 12.38
C ASP A 36 -5.25 -0.44 11.43
N PHE A 37 -4.00 -0.10 11.12
CA PHE A 37 -3.12 -0.90 10.27
C PHE A 37 -2.00 -1.47 11.14
N SER A 38 -1.73 -2.77 11.02
CA SER A 38 -0.45 -3.31 11.46
C SER A 38 0.65 -2.93 10.47
N GLY A 39 1.91 -3.04 10.86
CA GLY A 39 3.05 -2.73 9.99
C GLY A 39 3.00 -3.48 8.65
N TYR A 40 2.82 -4.80 8.67
CA TYR A 40 2.67 -5.58 7.44
C TYR A 40 1.45 -5.16 6.60
N HIS A 41 0.34 -4.84 7.26
CA HIS A 41 -0.87 -4.42 6.58
C HIS A 41 -0.67 -3.04 5.92
N LEU A 42 0.09 -2.15 6.56
CA LEU A 42 0.48 -0.85 6.02
C LEU A 42 1.41 -1.00 4.81
N LEU A 43 2.39 -1.92 4.87
CA LEU A 43 3.30 -2.21 3.76
C LEU A 43 2.56 -2.79 2.54
N ALA A 44 1.60 -3.69 2.76
CA ALA A 44 0.75 -4.19 1.69
C ALA A 44 -0.09 -3.05 1.06
N TYR A 45 -0.65 -2.17 1.89
CA TYR A 45 -1.36 -0.97 1.42
C TYR A 45 -0.45 -0.03 0.64
N TYR A 46 0.79 0.16 1.09
CA TYR A 46 1.78 0.98 0.42
C TYR A 46 2.05 0.47 -1.00
N TYR A 47 2.41 -0.80 -1.12
CA TYR A 47 2.74 -1.41 -2.39
C TYR A 47 1.57 -1.38 -3.38
N VAL A 48 0.37 -1.78 -2.93
CA VAL A 48 -0.83 -1.78 -3.78
C VAL A 48 -1.25 -0.36 -4.19
N SER A 49 -1.16 0.61 -3.27
CA SER A 49 -1.51 2.01 -3.58
C SER A 49 -0.53 2.63 -4.57
N TRP A 50 0.78 2.37 -4.45
CA TRP A 50 1.78 2.77 -5.44
C TRP A 50 1.57 2.11 -6.79
N ALA A 51 1.29 0.80 -6.81
CA ALA A 51 1.05 0.07 -8.04
C ALA A 51 -0.18 0.58 -8.83
N ILE A 52 -1.13 1.22 -8.15
CA ILE A 52 -2.32 1.84 -8.77
C ILE A 52 -2.07 3.30 -9.12
N ALA A 53 -1.43 4.06 -8.23
CA ALA A 53 -1.27 5.51 -8.37
C ALA A 53 -0.10 5.90 -9.27
N VAL A 54 1.05 5.23 -9.11
CA VAL A 54 2.32 5.54 -9.77
C VAL A 54 3.05 4.23 -10.13
N PRO A 55 2.50 3.43 -11.06
CA PRO A 55 3.07 2.13 -11.42
C PRO A 55 4.50 2.21 -12.01
N GLU A 56 4.86 3.35 -12.62
CA GLU A 56 6.17 3.58 -13.23
C GLU A 56 7.31 3.56 -12.20
N MET A 57 7.04 4.04 -10.97
CA MET A 57 8.01 4.09 -9.87
C MET A 57 7.90 2.88 -8.93
N LEU A 58 7.00 1.92 -9.20
CA LEU A 58 6.80 0.77 -8.31
C LEU A 58 8.09 -0.04 -8.12
N LYS A 59 8.88 -0.18 -9.19
CA LYS A 59 10.16 -0.91 -9.16
C LYS A 59 11.23 -0.20 -8.33
N GLU A 60 11.13 1.11 -8.17
CA GLU A 60 12.06 1.92 -7.36
C GLU A 60 11.84 1.73 -5.86
N LEU A 61 10.69 1.17 -5.45
CA LEU A 61 10.45 0.86 -4.05
C LEU A 61 11.34 -0.29 -3.54
N HIS A 62 11.94 -1.09 -4.45
CA HIS A 62 12.75 -2.27 -4.13
C HIS A 62 12.06 -3.24 -3.14
N LEU A 63 10.72 -3.28 -3.17
CA LEU A 63 9.91 -4.18 -2.34
C LEU A 63 9.64 -5.48 -3.10
N PRO A 64 9.99 -6.65 -2.55
CA PRO A 64 9.81 -7.94 -3.21
C PRO A 64 8.36 -8.44 -3.05
N TYR A 65 7.39 -7.68 -3.56
CA TYR A 65 5.96 -8.03 -3.49
C TYR A 65 5.30 -8.20 -4.87
N ASP A 66 6.10 -8.24 -5.95
CA ASP A 66 5.60 -8.36 -7.31
C ASP A 66 4.78 -9.66 -7.51
N ASP A 67 5.28 -10.78 -6.99
CA ASP A 67 4.65 -12.09 -7.10
C ASP A 67 3.36 -12.18 -6.27
N GLU A 68 3.40 -11.71 -5.02
CA GLU A 68 2.25 -11.65 -4.13
C GLU A 68 1.15 -10.75 -4.71
N TYR A 69 1.55 -9.62 -5.32
CA TYR A 69 0.60 -8.73 -5.96
C TYR A 69 -0.03 -9.34 -7.21
N ALA A 70 0.75 -10.06 -8.02
CA ALA A 70 0.22 -10.80 -9.17
C ALA A 70 -0.77 -11.88 -8.72
N MET A 71 -0.45 -12.64 -7.67
CA MET A 71 -1.35 -13.63 -7.07
C MET A 71 -2.64 -12.97 -6.56
N ALA A 72 -2.52 -11.87 -5.81
CA ALA A 72 -3.67 -11.14 -5.27
C ALA A 72 -4.60 -10.63 -6.38
N LYS A 73 -4.06 -10.14 -7.51
CA LYS A 73 -4.88 -9.74 -8.67
C LYS A 73 -5.66 -10.91 -9.25
N THR A 74 -5.04 -12.08 -9.36
CA THR A 74 -5.70 -13.30 -9.86
C THR A 74 -6.85 -13.70 -8.93
N MET A 75 -6.61 -13.72 -7.61
CA MET A 75 -7.65 -14.00 -6.62
C MET A 75 -8.78 -12.96 -6.62
N TYR A 76 -8.46 -11.68 -6.82
CA TYR A 76 -9.45 -10.61 -6.89
C TYR A 76 -10.34 -10.73 -8.14
N LYS A 77 -9.76 -11.08 -9.29
CA LYS A 77 -10.51 -11.35 -10.53
C LYS A 77 -11.43 -12.56 -10.40
N LEU A 78 -11.00 -13.61 -9.68
CA LEU A 78 -11.81 -14.80 -9.39
C LEU A 78 -13.01 -14.53 -8.47
N LYS A 79 -13.00 -13.44 -7.70
CA LYS A 79 -14.07 -13.06 -6.76
C LYS A 79 -15.05 -12.01 -7.30
N ARG A 80 -14.81 -11.46 -8.50
CA ARG A 80 -15.71 -10.48 -9.17
C ARG A 80 -16.52 -11.16 -10.25
#